data_AF-A0A7W0UKF5-F1
#
_entry.id   AF-A0A7W0UKF5-F1
#
_cell.length_a   1.000
_cell.length_b   1.000
_cell.length_c   1.000
_cell.angle_alpha   90.00
_cell.angle_beta   90.00
_cell.angle_gamma   90.00
#
_symmetry.space_group_name_H-M   'P 1'
#
loop_
_entity.id
_entity.type
_entity.pdbx_description
1 polymer ?
#
loop_
_entity_poly.entity_id
_entity_poly.type
_entity_poly.pdbx_seq_one_letter_code
_entity_poly.pdbx_strand_id
1 'polypeptide(L)'
;ERSRRLEDRGDEPRGIDSELYGLKQQLSRLRRYVLPGDQLLRAALAGDDALSVSKSERKLFRDVLDHLDRIGDQVHSIGDLVDAAIDLRRSAQTATLSEVNKKLTAWAAIIAVPTLISSTYGMNFSLVPEDQTLLGFWFALALMAVSATTLFVFFKRRGWL
;
A
#
# COMPACT_ATOMS: atom_id res chain seq x y z
N GLU A 1 -2.38 -34.76 14.67
CA GLU A 1 -1.53 -33.64 15.16
C GLU A 1 -0.87 -32.79 14.07
N ARG A 2 -0.72 -33.24 12.81
CA ARG A 2 -0.19 -32.41 11.70
C ARG A 2 -1.16 -31.36 11.15
N SER A 3 -2.46 -31.50 11.36
CA SER A 3 -3.49 -30.59 10.83
C SER A 3 -3.62 -29.27 11.59
N ARG A 4 -3.18 -29.19 12.85
CA ARG A 4 -3.22 -27.96 13.67
C ARG A 4 -2.00 -27.04 13.52
N ARG A 5 -0.93 -27.49 12.84
CA ARG A 5 0.25 -26.63 12.56
C ARG A 5 0.08 -25.75 11.33
N LEU A 6 -1.04 -25.88 10.60
CA LEU A 6 -1.37 -25.02 9.46
C LEU A 6 -2.28 -23.84 9.85
N GLU A 7 -2.90 -23.87 11.02
CA GLU A 7 -3.69 -22.75 11.56
C GLU A 7 -2.84 -21.72 12.31
N ASP A 8 -1.63 -22.10 12.75
CA ASP A 8 -0.75 -21.26 13.58
C ASP A 8 0.42 -20.64 12.79
N ARG A 9 0.47 -20.87 11.47
CA ARG A 9 1.37 -20.13 10.59
C ARG A 9 0.65 -18.86 10.19
N GLY A 10 0.61 -17.95 11.17
CA GLY A 10 -0.13 -16.69 11.13
C GLY A 10 -0.03 -16.00 9.78
N ASP A 11 -1.16 -15.45 9.35
CA ASP A 11 -1.39 -14.01 9.23
C ASP A 11 -0.15 -13.13 8.92
N GLU A 12 0.80 -13.66 8.15
CA GLU A 12 1.88 -12.91 7.58
C GLU A 12 1.27 -12.14 6.41
N PRO A 13 1.40 -10.80 6.39
CA PRO A 13 0.96 -9.99 5.27
C PRO A 13 1.52 -10.52 3.92
N ARG A 14 2.66 -11.22 3.96
CA ARG A 14 3.33 -11.85 2.82
C ARG A 14 2.53 -12.98 2.15
N GLY A 15 1.70 -13.71 2.89
CA GLY A 15 0.88 -14.79 2.35
C GLY A 15 -0.18 -14.27 1.39
N ILE A 16 -0.97 -13.29 1.84
CA ILE A 16 -2.05 -12.67 1.07
C ILE A 16 -1.51 -11.96 -0.19
N ASP A 17 -0.34 -11.30 -0.08
CA ASP A 17 0.32 -10.72 -1.26
C ASP A 17 0.70 -11.78 -2.28
N SER A 18 1.35 -12.85 -1.82
CA SER A 18 1.78 -13.94 -2.70
C SER A 18 0.61 -14.64 -3.37
N GLU A 19 -0.53 -14.74 -2.68
CA GLU A 19 -1.78 -15.26 -3.24
C GLU A 19 -2.39 -14.32 -4.28
N LEU A 20 -2.44 -13.01 -4.02
CA LEU A 20 -2.93 -12.00 -4.97
C LEU A 20 -2.06 -11.94 -6.24
N TYR A 21 -0.74 -11.93 -6.08
CA TYR A 21 0.19 -11.98 -7.21
C TYR A 21 0.12 -13.32 -7.93
N GLY A 22 -0.06 -14.42 -7.20
CA GLY A 22 -0.29 -15.76 -7.76
C GLY A 22 -1.56 -15.82 -8.62
N LEU A 23 -2.66 -15.25 -8.14
CA LEU A 23 -3.94 -15.16 -8.84
C LEU A 23 -3.81 -14.29 -10.10
N LYS A 24 -3.17 -13.12 -10.01
CA LYS A 24 -2.86 -12.26 -11.16
C LYS A 24 -2.05 -13.00 -12.23
N GLN A 25 -1.08 -13.82 -11.80
CA GLN A 25 -0.25 -14.59 -12.72
C GLN A 25 -1.00 -15.76 -13.36
N GLN A 26 -1.91 -16.41 -12.62
CA GLN A 26 -2.81 -17.44 -13.16
C GLN A 26 -3.80 -16.86 -14.17
N LEU A 27 -4.41 -15.71 -13.87
CA LEU A 27 -5.28 -14.99 -14.80
C LEU A 27 -4.56 -14.58 -16.07
N SER A 28 -3.34 -14.04 -15.95
CA SER A 28 -2.52 -13.63 -17.09
C SER A 28 -2.20 -14.84 -18.00
N ARG A 29 -1.90 -16.00 -17.40
CA ARG A 29 -1.70 -17.25 -18.16
C ARG A 29 -2.99 -17.67 -18.87
N LEU A 30 -4.13 -17.67 -18.18
CA LEU A 30 -5.42 -18.05 -18.78
C LEU A 30 -5.79 -17.13 -19.95
N ARG A 31 -5.66 -15.81 -19.77
CA ARG A 31 -5.88 -14.80 -20.81
C ARG A 31 -4.99 -15.03 -22.04
N ARG A 32 -3.75 -15.48 -21.85
CA ARG A 32 -2.79 -15.78 -22.92
C ARG A 32 -3.15 -16.99 -23.78
N TYR A 33 -3.98 -17.91 -23.27
CA TYR A 33 -4.46 -19.08 -24.03
C TYR A 33 -5.87 -18.91 -24.59
N VAL A 34 -6.73 -18.15 -23.89
CA VAL A 34 -8.13 -17.92 -24.32
C VAL A 34 -8.20 -16.94 -25.49
N LEU A 35 -7.42 -15.85 -25.47
CA LEU A 35 -7.43 -14.83 -26.54
C LEU A 35 -7.06 -15.37 -27.95
N PRO A 36 -6.00 -16.20 -28.12
CA PRO A 36 -5.71 -16.80 -29.41
C PRO A 36 -6.76 -17.82 -29.86
N GLY A 37 -7.36 -18.54 -28.90
CA GLY A 37 -8.38 -19.55 -29.17
C GLY A 37 -9.66 -18.96 -29.76
N ASP A 38 -10.12 -17.83 -29.21
CA ASP A 38 -11.26 -17.08 -29.75
C ASP A 38 -10.99 -16.58 -31.18
N GLN A 39 -9.82 -16.00 -31.44
CA GLN A 39 -9.46 -15.51 -32.77
C GLN A 39 -9.39 -16.62 -33.82
N LEU A 40 -8.81 -17.77 -33.47
CA LEU A 40 -8.72 -18.94 -34.37
C LEU A 40 -10.10 -19.52 -34.67
N LEU A 41 -11.00 -19.58 -33.67
CA LEU A 41 -12.34 -20.13 -33.85
C LEU A 41 -13.24 -19.18 -34.65
N ARG A 42 -13.15 -17.86 -34.42
CA ARG A 42 -13.82 -16.84 -35.25
C ARG A 42 -13.32 -16.86 -36.69
N ALA A 43 -12.00 -17.01 -36.90
CA ALA A 43 -11.42 -17.12 -38.24
C ALA A 43 -11.88 -18.39 -38.97
N ALA A 44 -11.93 -19.53 -38.27
CA ALA A 44 -12.40 -20.80 -38.82
C ALA A 44 -13.90 -20.77 -39.20
N LEU A 45 -14.72 -20.03 -38.45
CA LEU A 45 -16.15 -19.85 -38.75
C LEU A 45 -16.43 -18.81 -39.86
N ALA A 46 -15.49 -17.90 -40.12
CA ALA A 46 -15.62 -16.82 -41.09
C ALA A 46 -15.04 -17.14 -42.49
N GLY A 47 -14.18 -18.17 -42.61
CA GLY A 47 -13.57 -18.57 -43.89
C GLY A 47 -14.50 -19.33 -44.85
N ASP A 48 -14.23 -19.25 -46.15
CA ASP A 48 -15.03 -19.86 -47.23
C ASP A 48 -15.18 -21.40 -47.14
N ASP A 49 -14.26 -22.09 -46.44
CA ASP A 49 -14.34 -23.53 -46.15
C ASP A 49 -15.42 -23.92 -45.13
N ALA A 50 -16.10 -22.93 -44.53
CA ALA A 50 -17.27 -23.15 -43.69
C ALA A 50 -18.38 -23.92 -44.42
N LEU A 51 -18.32 -24.09 -45.75
CA LEU A 51 -19.22 -24.91 -46.56
C LEU A 51 -19.22 -26.42 -46.23
N SER A 52 -18.24 -26.93 -45.49
CA SER A 52 -18.14 -28.35 -45.11
C SER A 52 -18.76 -28.72 -43.75
N VAL A 53 -19.23 -27.72 -42.98
CA VAL A 53 -19.72 -27.88 -41.60
C VAL A 53 -21.25 -27.80 -41.56
N SER A 54 -21.89 -28.84 -41.01
CA SER A 54 -23.34 -28.94 -40.82
C SER A 54 -23.89 -27.77 -39.98
N LYS A 55 -25.15 -27.37 -40.21
CA LYS A 55 -25.83 -26.33 -39.40
C LYS A 55 -25.77 -26.63 -37.90
N SER A 56 -25.79 -27.91 -37.51
CA SER A 56 -25.71 -28.34 -36.11
C SER A 56 -24.31 -28.12 -35.51
N GLU A 57 -23.26 -28.40 -36.27
CA GLU A 57 -21.86 -28.21 -35.84
C GLU A 57 -21.53 -26.71 -35.71
N ARG A 58 -22.04 -25.88 -36.63
CA ARG A 58 -21.93 -24.41 -36.53
C ARG A 58 -22.63 -23.82 -35.32
N LYS A 59 -23.73 -24.44 -34.86
CA LYS A 59 -24.42 -24.04 -33.62
C LYS A 59 -23.58 -24.39 -32.39
N LEU A 60 -22.97 -25.57 -32.37
CA LEU A 60 -22.09 -26.00 -31.28
C LEU A 60 -20.85 -25.09 -31.16
N PHE A 61 -20.22 -24.75 -32.28
CA PHE A 61 -19.07 -23.84 -32.27
C PHE A 61 -19.41 -22.44 -31.77
N ARG A 62 -20.58 -21.89 -32.11
CA ARG A 62 -21.04 -20.60 -31.56
C ARG A 62 -21.26 -20.67 -30.05
N ASP A 63 -21.85 -21.75 -29.55
CA ASP A 63 -22.08 -21.93 -28.11
C ASP A 63 -20.77 -21.97 -27.32
N VAL A 64 -19.74 -22.63 -27.86
CA VAL A 64 -18.38 -22.62 -27.29
C VAL A 64 -17.77 -21.22 -27.31
N LEU A 65 -17.97 -20.47 -28.40
CA LEU A 65 -17.46 -19.11 -28.57
C LEU A 65 -18.10 -18.15 -27.55
N ASP A 66 -19.42 -18.24 -27.37
CA ASP A 66 -20.16 -17.48 -26.36
C ASP A 66 -19.67 -17.83 -24.94
N HIS A 67 -19.34 -19.10 -24.68
CA HIS A 67 -18.79 -19.53 -23.40
C HIS A 67 -17.38 -18.96 -23.15
N LEU A 68 -16.54 -18.92 -24.19
CA LEU A 68 -15.18 -18.35 -24.12
C LEU A 68 -15.22 -16.83 -23.88
N ASP A 69 -16.12 -16.12 -24.56
CA ASP A 69 -16.33 -14.69 -24.35
C ASP A 69 -16.74 -14.42 -22.89
N ARG A 70 -17.71 -15.19 -22.38
CA ARG A 70 -18.19 -15.04 -21.01
C ARG A 70 -17.12 -15.33 -19.95
N ILE A 71 -16.28 -16.34 -20.18
CA ILE A 71 -15.13 -16.62 -19.32
C ILE A 71 -14.10 -15.49 -19.43
N GLY A 72 -13.86 -14.95 -20.62
CA GLY A 72 -12.98 -13.82 -20.85
C GLY A 72 -13.39 -12.59 -20.04
N ASP A 73 -14.68 -12.25 -20.05
CA ASP A 73 -15.24 -11.14 -19.28
C ASP A 73 -15.11 -11.37 -17.78
N GLN A 74 -15.37 -12.60 -17.30
CA GLN A 74 -15.20 -12.95 -15.88
C GLN A 74 -13.74 -12.84 -15.44
N VAL A 75 -12.81 -13.32 -16.25
CA VAL A 75 -11.37 -13.20 -16.01
C VAL A 75 -10.98 -11.72 -15.96
N HIS A 76 -11.47 -10.89 -16.87
CA HIS A 76 -11.19 -9.47 -16.84
C HIS A 76 -11.70 -8.82 -15.54
N SER A 77 -12.95 -9.09 -15.17
CA SER A 77 -13.57 -8.55 -13.95
C SER A 77 -12.82 -8.98 -12.68
N ILE A 78 -12.41 -10.25 -12.58
CA ILE A 78 -11.60 -10.73 -11.47
C ILE A 78 -10.23 -10.03 -11.44
N GLY A 79 -9.62 -9.82 -12.61
CA GLY A 79 -8.38 -9.05 -12.74
C GLY A 79 -8.51 -7.64 -12.17
N ASP A 80 -9.58 -6.93 -12.51
CA ASP A 80 -9.84 -5.58 -12.03
C ASP A 80 -10.04 -5.54 -10.49
N LEU A 81 -10.71 -6.55 -9.93
CA LEU A 81 -10.88 -6.68 -8.48
C LEU A 81 -9.56 -6.97 -7.76
N VAL A 82 -8.69 -7.79 -8.36
CA VAL A 82 -7.36 -8.09 -7.82
C VAL A 82 -6.49 -6.83 -7.83
N ASP A 83 -6.51 -6.06 -8.92
CA ASP A 83 -5.78 -4.79 -9.00
C ASP A 83 -6.29 -3.79 -7.97
N ALA A 84 -7.61 -3.66 -7.80
CA ALA A 84 -8.21 -2.84 -6.75
C ALA A 84 -7.80 -3.27 -5.33
N ALA A 85 -7.73 -4.57 -5.06
CA ALA A 85 -7.29 -5.10 -3.77
C ALA A 85 -5.81 -4.81 -3.48
N ILE A 86 -4.94 -4.96 -4.50
CA ILE A 86 -3.51 -4.61 -4.39
C ILE A 86 -3.36 -3.11 -4.08
N ASP A 87 -4.08 -2.26 -4.79
CA ASP A 87 -4.00 -0.81 -4.61
C ASP A 87 -4.56 -0.35 -3.27
N LEU A 88 -5.65 -0.95 -2.79
CA LEU A 88 -6.17 -0.72 -1.44
C LEU A 88 -5.12 -1.08 -0.38
N ARG A 89 -4.43 -2.20 -0.55
CA ARG A 89 -3.40 -2.65 0.39
C ARG A 89 -2.17 -1.73 0.39
N ARG A 90 -1.74 -1.26 -0.78
CA ARG A 90 -0.70 -0.23 -0.89
C ARG A 90 -1.13 1.06 -0.18
N SER A 91 -2.36 1.50 -0.39
CA SER A 91 -2.92 2.70 0.26
C SER A 91 -2.92 2.57 1.78
N ALA A 92 -3.36 1.42 2.31
CA ALA A 92 -3.31 1.14 3.75
C ALA A 92 -1.87 1.16 4.29
N GLN A 93 -0.91 0.58 3.57
CA GLN A 93 0.50 0.62 3.95
C GLN A 93 1.06 2.05 3.98
N THR A 94 0.73 2.88 2.99
CA THR A 94 1.11 4.30 2.94
C THR A 94 0.48 5.09 4.08
N ALA A 95 -0.78 4.82 4.44
CA ALA A 95 -1.46 5.47 5.56
C ALA A 95 -0.73 5.18 6.89
N THR A 96 -0.42 3.90 7.15
CA THR A 96 0.36 3.50 8.33
C THR A 96 1.73 4.16 8.37
N LEU A 97 2.44 4.20 7.24
CA LEU A 97 3.74 4.88 7.16
C LEU A 97 3.62 6.38 7.43
N SER A 98 2.56 7.03 6.92
CA SER A 98 2.28 8.45 7.19
C SER A 98 2.07 8.69 8.68
N GLU A 99 1.33 7.83 9.38
CA GLU A 99 1.16 7.92 10.82
C GLU A 99 2.47 7.76 11.59
N VAL A 100 3.28 6.77 11.23
CA VAL A 100 4.60 6.55 11.84
C VAL A 100 5.51 7.77 11.59
N ASN A 101 5.52 8.32 10.37
CA ASN A 101 6.34 9.48 10.05
C ASN A 101 5.90 10.75 10.79
N LYS A 102 4.59 10.95 10.99
CA LYS A 102 4.05 12.02 11.84
C LYS A 102 4.58 11.90 13.27
N LYS A 103 4.52 10.71 13.86
CA LYS A 103 5.05 10.43 15.21
C LYS A 103 6.55 10.68 15.31
N LEU A 104 7.32 10.18 14.35
CA LEU A 104 8.78 10.35 14.31
C LEU A 104 9.18 11.82 14.19
N THR A 105 8.54 12.56 13.27
CA THR A 105 8.81 13.99 13.05
C THR A 105 8.39 14.83 14.26
N ALA A 106 7.28 14.49 14.91
CA ALA A 106 6.82 15.16 16.12
C ALA A 106 7.84 14.99 17.27
N TRP A 107 8.30 13.76 17.52
CA TRP A 107 9.36 13.50 18.51
C TRP A 107 10.67 14.20 18.17
N ALA A 108 11.09 14.17 16.91
CA ALA A 108 12.28 14.87 16.46
C ALA A 108 12.19 16.39 16.72
N ALA A 109 11.05 17.01 16.44
CA ALA A 109 10.83 18.44 16.71
C ALA A 109 10.83 18.77 18.21
N ILE A 110 10.20 17.92 19.04
CA ILE A 110 10.18 18.08 20.51
C ILE A 110 11.59 18.08 21.09
N ILE A 111 12.49 17.27 20.53
CA ILE A 111 13.90 17.19 20.96
C ILE A 111 14.73 18.33 20.36
N ALA A 112 14.56 18.61 19.07
CA ALA A 112 15.39 19.57 18.34
C ALA A 112 15.29 20.99 18.90
N VAL A 113 14.10 21.46 19.30
CA VAL A 113 13.91 22.84 19.79
C VAL A 113 14.71 23.10 21.09
N PRO A 114 14.56 22.29 22.16
CA PRO A 114 15.43 22.39 23.34
C PRO A 114 16.91 22.24 23.02
N THR A 115 17.28 21.32 22.12
CA THR A 115 18.69 21.14 21.72
C THR A 115 19.26 22.40 21.05
N LEU A 116 18.49 23.09 20.21
CA LEU A 116 18.92 24.36 19.59
C LEU A 116 19.09 25.48 20.62
N ILE A 117 18.18 25.58 21.59
CA ILE A 117 18.32 26.51 22.71
C ILE A 117 19.60 26.16 23.49
N SER A 118 19.81 24.88 23.81
CA SER A 118 20.99 24.43 24.54
C SER A 118 22.28 24.67 23.78
N SER A 119 22.28 24.51 22.45
CA SER A 119 23.43 24.77 21.60
C SER A 119 23.78 26.26 21.58
N THR A 120 22.78 27.13 21.45
CA THR A 120 22.98 28.59 21.43
C THR A 120 23.53 29.10 22.77
N TYR A 121 22.91 28.68 23.88
CA TYR A 121 23.35 29.06 25.22
C TYR A 121 24.66 28.37 25.63
N GLY A 122 24.93 27.15 25.15
CA GLY A 122 26.19 26.44 25.39
C GLY A 122 27.39 27.03 24.66
N MET A 123 27.17 27.70 23.52
CA MET A 123 28.25 28.29 22.70
C MET A 123 28.55 29.76 23.02
N ASN A 124 27.68 30.49 23.72
CA ASN A 124 27.79 31.94 23.90
C ASN A 124 27.35 32.45 25.29
N PHE A 125 27.84 31.85 26.38
CA PHE A 125 27.71 32.44 27.72
C PHE A 125 28.32 33.86 27.83
N SER A 126 29.20 34.25 26.89
CA SER A 126 29.86 35.56 26.87
C SER A 126 29.05 36.69 26.22
N LEU A 127 27.92 36.41 25.55
CA LEU A 127 27.10 37.44 24.89
C LEU A 127 26.01 38.04 25.79
N VAL A 128 25.86 37.55 27.03
CA VAL A 128 24.88 38.04 28.00
C VAL A 128 25.59 39.00 28.98
N PRO A 129 25.22 40.30 29.02
CA PRO A 129 25.85 41.28 29.91
C PRO A 129 25.58 40.92 31.38
N GLU A 130 26.61 40.44 32.05
CA GLU A 130 27.04 40.76 33.41
C GLU A 130 25.95 41.28 34.39
N ASP A 131 25.06 40.39 34.88
CA ASP A 131 24.49 40.46 36.25
C ASP A 131 23.74 39.17 36.72
N GLN A 132 23.58 38.11 35.91
CA GLN A 132 22.59 37.05 36.23
C GLN A 132 22.97 35.64 35.71
N THR A 133 24.21 35.16 35.89
CA THR A 133 24.65 33.83 35.36
C THR A 133 23.76 32.66 35.81
N LEU A 134 23.21 32.70 37.02
CA LEU A 134 22.24 31.71 37.53
C LEU A 134 20.83 31.91 36.97
N LEU A 135 20.35 33.16 36.92
CA LEU A 135 18.99 33.48 36.47
C LEU A 135 18.82 33.23 34.96
N GLY A 136 19.85 33.47 34.14
CA GLY A 136 19.88 33.11 32.72
C GLY A 136 19.84 31.60 32.47
N PHE A 137 20.53 30.81 33.31
CA PHE A 137 20.46 29.35 33.27
C PHE A 137 19.05 28.83 33.57
N TRP A 138 18.43 29.32 34.66
CA TRP A 138 17.06 28.95 35.01
C TRP A 138 16.04 29.38 33.96
N PHE A 139 16.24 30.56 33.34
CA PHE A 139 15.40 31.03 32.25
C PHE A 139 15.52 30.15 30.99
N ALA A 140 16.75 29.79 30.58
CA ALA A 140 16.96 28.90 29.44
C ALA A 140 16.36 27.51 29.68
N LEU A 141 16.51 26.97 30.89
CA LEU A 141 15.90 25.70 31.29
C LEU A 141 14.36 25.77 31.26
N ALA A 142 13.78 26.85 31.79
CA ALA A 142 12.35 27.10 31.72
C ALA A 142 11.86 27.21 30.26
N LEU A 143 12.60 27.91 29.40
CA LEU A 143 12.28 28.06 27.98
C LEU A 143 12.32 26.71 27.23
N MET A 144 13.31 25.85 27.53
CA MET A 144 13.38 24.48 27.01
C MET A 144 12.19 23.65 27.47
N ALA A 145 11.87 23.68 28.76
CA ALA A 145 10.74 22.93 29.32
C ALA A 145 9.40 23.40 28.74
N VAL A 146 9.19 24.71 28.64
CA VAL A 146 7.98 25.32 28.08
C VAL A 146 7.84 25.01 26.59
N SER A 147 8.91 25.13 25.80
CA SER A 147 8.87 24.82 24.37
C SER A 147 8.60 23.33 24.10
N ALA A 148 9.29 22.43 24.80
CA ALA A 148 9.04 20.99 24.70
C ALA A 148 7.59 20.63 25.09
N THR A 149 7.10 21.19 26.20
CA THR A 149 5.72 20.97 26.66
C THR A 149 4.69 21.52 25.68
N THR A 150 4.95 22.70 25.12
CA THR A 150 4.05 23.34 24.13
C THR A 150 3.95 22.50 22.86
N LEU A 151 5.08 22.01 22.32
CA LEU A 151 5.09 21.14 21.16
C LEU A 151 4.41 19.79 21.45
N PHE A 152 4.67 19.21 22.62
CA PHE A 152 4.02 17.96 23.05
C PHE A 152 2.49 18.11 23.09
N VAL A 153 1.98 19.16 23.74
CA VAL A 153 0.53 19.43 23.82
C VAL A 153 -0.05 19.72 22.44
N PHE A 154 0.66 20.48 21.60
CA PHE A 154 0.23 20.78 20.23
C PHE A 154 0.09 19.51 19.38
N PHE A 155 1.10 18.65 19.36
CA PHE A 155 1.07 17.41 18.57
C PHE A 155 0.08 16.39 19.11
N LYS A 156 -0.09 16.30 20.44
CA LYS A 156 -1.12 15.47 21.08
C LYS A 156 -2.53 15.93 20.70
N ARG A 157 -2.79 17.25 20.68
CA ARG A 157 -4.07 17.81 20.22
C ARG A 157 -4.35 17.55 18.74
N ARG A 158 -3.31 17.47 17.91
CA ARG A 158 -3.40 17.14 16.49
C ARG A 158 -3.56 15.64 16.21
N GLY A 159 -3.52 14.78 17.24
CA GLY A 159 -3.60 13.32 17.10
C GLY A 159 -2.35 12.71 16.46
N TRP A 160 -1.22 13.42 16.46
CA TRP A 160 0.05 12.92 15.92
C TRP A 160 0.84 12.12 16.95
N LEU A 161 0.45 12.22 18.23
CA LEU A 161 1.11 11.65 19.40
C LEU A 161 0.07 11.02 20.32
#